data_AF-A0A419FD68-F1
#
_entry.id   AF-A0A419FD68-F1
#
_cell.length_a   1.000
_cell.length_b   1.000
_cell.length_c   1.000
_cell.angle_alpha   90.00
_cell.angle_beta   90.00
_cell.angle_gamma   90.00
#
_symmetry.space_group_name_H-M   'P 1'
#
loop_
_entity.id
_entity.type
_entity.pdbx_description
1 polymer ?
#
loop_
_entity_poly.entity_id
_entity_poly.type
_entity_poly.pdbx_seq_one_letter_code
_entity_poly.pdbx_strand_id
1 'polypeptide(L)'
;MSAPSDSVTLDLRRPETRQAERRQSARRQDSPEDLRRACREFEAIFLRTFLKEARVDRALAAGEEENANLYGDLVVESLARALAEGGGMGLAETLYRQLSPTLPARAEADAAADSVDTSRRGNPAAKPTVETSR
;
A
#
# COMPACT_ATOMS: atom_id res chain seq x y z
N MET A 1 21.97 45.64 33.08
CA MET A 1 21.26 45.20 31.87
C MET A 1 22.02 44.05 31.24
N SER A 2 21.54 42.81 31.39
CA SER A 2 21.97 41.64 30.62
C SER A 2 20.79 40.67 30.60
N ALA A 3 20.21 40.44 29.42
CA ALA A 3 19.32 39.31 29.13
C ALA A 3 20.22 38.08 28.75
N PRO A 4 19.74 36.87 28.41
CA PRO A 4 18.36 36.52 28.04
C PRO A 4 17.89 35.09 28.44
N SER A 5 16.69 34.76 27.93
CA SER A 5 16.28 33.45 27.40
C SER A 5 15.29 32.67 28.24
N ASP A 6 14.03 33.06 28.07
CA ASP A 6 12.86 32.22 28.30
C ASP A 6 12.97 30.88 27.56
N SER A 7 12.55 29.86 28.28
CA SER A 7 12.42 28.46 27.92
C SER A 7 11.59 28.25 26.66
N VAL A 8 12.26 27.94 25.54
CA VAL A 8 11.70 27.05 24.54
C VAL A 8 12.09 25.64 24.96
N THR A 9 11.20 24.98 25.71
CA THR A 9 11.27 23.53 25.93
C THR A 9 10.94 22.87 24.59
N LEU A 10 11.96 22.75 23.74
CA LEU A 10 11.91 21.97 22.53
C LEU A 10 11.72 20.52 22.97
N ASP A 11 10.48 20.03 22.88
CA ASP A 11 10.15 18.62 23.12
C ASP A 11 10.98 17.76 22.15
N LEU A 12 12.10 17.25 22.68
CA LEU A 12 13.00 16.31 22.04
C LEU A 12 12.32 14.94 21.98
N ARG A 13 11.16 14.85 21.33
CA ARG A 13 10.55 13.58 20.96
C ARG A 13 11.48 12.91 19.95
N ARG A 14 12.12 11.82 20.37
CA ARG A 14 13.17 11.07 19.66
C ARG A 14 12.87 10.91 18.16
N PRO A 15 13.85 11.13 17.26
CA PRO A 15 13.71 10.90 15.82
C PRO A 15 13.30 9.45 15.46
N GLU A 16 13.57 8.50 16.35
CA GLU A 16 13.21 7.08 16.26
C GLU A 16 11.70 6.83 16.01
N THR A 17 10.80 7.61 16.64
CA THR A 17 9.35 7.35 16.53
C THR A 17 8.80 7.73 15.16
N ARG A 18 9.28 8.82 14.55
CA ARG A 18 8.91 9.20 13.18
C ARG A 18 9.43 8.22 12.14
N GLN A 19 10.62 7.67 12.34
CA GLN A 19 11.15 6.65 11.44
C GLN A 19 10.41 5.32 11.55
N ALA A 20 10.03 4.91 12.77
CA ALA A 20 9.21 3.73 12.99
C ALA A 20 7.82 3.87 12.34
N GLU A 21 7.16 5.01 12.51
CA GLU A 21 5.87 5.31 11.87
C GLU A 21 5.98 5.32 10.34
N ARG A 22 7.03 5.93 9.76
CA ARG A 22 7.29 5.91 8.31
C ARG A 22 7.61 4.52 7.77
N ARG A 23 8.35 3.70 8.52
CA ARG A 23 8.62 2.30 8.15
C ARG A 23 7.35 1.45 8.25
N GLN A 24 6.49 1.72 9.21
CA GLN A 24 5.24 0.99 9.39
C GLN A 24 4.19 1.39 8.35
N SER A 25 4.14 2.66 7.93
CA SER A 25 3.31 3.10 6.80
C SER A 25 3.82 2.58 5.46
N ALA A 26 5.14 2.53 5.23
CA ALA A 26 5.73 1.88 4.07
C ALA A 26 5.42 0.38 4.03
N ARG A 27 5.60 -0.34 5.15
CA ARG A 27 5.24 -1.76 5.29
C ARG A 27 3.77 -2.07 5.03
N ARG A 28 2.86 -1.11 5.26
CA ARG A 28 1.43 -1.26 4.95
C ARG A 28 1.14 -1.16 3.45
N GLN A 29 2.00 -0.48 2.69
CA GLN A 29 1.86 -0.28 1.24
C GLN A 29 2.47 -1.42 0.42
N ASP A 30 3.27 -2.29 1.04
CA ASP A 30 3.95 -3.42 0.38
C ASP A 30 3.11 -4.71 0.42
N SER A 31 1.79 -4.62 0.48
CA SER A 31 0.95 -5.82 0.44
C SER A 31 0.83 -6.38 -0.99
N PRO A 32 0.71 -7.71 -1.17
CA PRO A 32 0.46 -8.29 -2.48
C PRO A 32 -0.80 -7.74 -3.16
N GLU A 33 -1.82 -7.36 -2.37
CA GLU A 33 -3.06 -6.78 -2.88
C GLU A 33 -2.85 -5.37 -3.41
N ASP A 34 -2.07 -4.55 -2.71
CA ASP A 34 -1.73 -3.18 -3.13
C ASP A 34 -0.89 -3.19 -4.40
N LEU A 35 0.09 -4.11 -4.50
CA LEU A 35 0.86 -4.28 -5.72
C LEU A 35 -0.05 -4.66 -6.90
N ARG A 36 -0.96 -5.62 -6.71
CA ARG A 36 -1.90 -6.03 -7.76
C ARG A 36 -2.83 -4.88 -8.17
N ARG A 37 -3.25 -4.05 -7.22
CA ARG A 37 -4.03 -2.83 -7.48
C ARG A 37 -3.23 -1.81 -8.29
N ALA A 38 -1.99 -1.51 -7.89
CA ALA A 38 -1.12 -0.59 -8.61
C ALA A 38 -0.85 -1.06 -10.05
N CYS A 39 -0.65 -2.36 -10.27
CA CYS A 39 -0.50 -2.92 -11.61
C CYS A 39 -1.75 -2.74 -12.48
N ARG A 40 -2.96 -2.89 -11.92
CA ARG A 40 -4.22 -2.61 -12.65
C ARG A 40 -4.37 -1.12 -12.97
N GLU A 41 -4.05 -0.25 -12.02
CA GLU A 41 -4.08 1.20 -12.23
C GLU A 41 -3.09 1.63 -13.33
N PHE A 42 -1.92 1.01 -13.39
CA PHE A 42 -0.96 1.21 -14.48
C PHE A 42 -1.53 0.77 -15.84
N GLU A 43 -2.15 -0.41 -15.91
CA GLU A 43 -2.79 -0.88 -17.15
C GLU A 43 -3.92 0.06 -17.59
N ALA A 44 -4.70 0.62 -16.65
CA ALA A 44 -5.73 1.61 -16.96
C ALA A 44 -5.12 2.90 -17.56
N ILE A 45 -3.98 3.37 -17.03
CA ILE A 45 -3.27 4.53 -17.59
C ILE A 45 -2.77 4.21 -19.01
N PHE A 46 -2.20 3.03 -19.21
CA PHE A 46 -1.72 2.59 -20.51
C PHE A 46 -2.86 2.50 -21.54
N LEU A 47 -3.97 1.85 -21.18
CA LEU A 47 -5.17 1.74 -22.01
C LEU A 47 -5.75 3.11 -22.36
N ARG A 48 -5.80 4.04 -21.41
CA ARG A 48 -6.25 5.40 -21.68
C ARG A 48 -5.40 6.07 -22.76
N THR A 49 -4.07 5.97 -22.65
CA THR A 49 -3.16 6.53 -23.65
C THR A 49 -3.37 5.84 -25.00
N PHE A 50 -3.47 4.51 -25.01
CA PHE A 50 -3.70 3.75 -26.24
C PHE A 50 -5.01 4.15 -26.94
N LEU A 51 -6.11 4.27 -26.18
CA LEU A 51 -7.43 4.64 -26.71
C LEU A 51 -7.46 6.08 -27.24
N LYS A 52 -6.74 7.01 -26.58
CA LYS A 52 -6.56 8.40 -27.06
C LYS A 52 -5.76 8.45 -28.37
N GLU A 53 -4.73 7.63 -28.52
CA GLU A 53 -3.96 7.54 -29.78
C GLU A 53 -4.79 6.90 -30.89
N ALA A 54 -5.63 5.92 -30.56
CA ALA A 54 -6.59 5.32 -31.47
C ALA A 54 -7.77 6.27 -31.84
N ARG A 55 -7.80 7.50 -31.29
CA ARG A 55 -8.85 8.52 -31.51
C ARG A 55 -10.25 8.03 -31.14
N VAL A 56 -10.36 7.11 -30.18
CA VAL A 56 -11.65 6.57 -29.70
C VAL A 56 -12.50 7.66 -29.05
N ASP A 57 -11.86 8.62 -28.39
CA ASP A 57 -12.47 9.85 -27.89
C ASP A 57 -13.25 10.60 -28.99
N ARG A 58 -12.67 10.72 -30.19
CA ARG A 58 -13.31 11.39 -31.33
C ARG A 58 -14.39 10.56 -32.00
N ALA A 59 -14.27 9.23 -31.98
CA ALA A 59 -15.31 8.35 -32.51
C ALA A 59 -16.56 8.34 -31.60
N LEU A 60 -16.37 8.53 -30.29
CA LEU A 60 -17.43 8.52 -29.29
C LEU A 60 -18.01 9.92 -29.03
N ALA A 61 -17.22 10.97 -29.24
CA ALA A 61 -17.71 12.33 -29.33
C ALA A 61 -18.46 12.52 -30.65
N ALA A 62 -19.78 12.75 -30.58
CA ALA A 62 -20.65 12.90 -31.76
C ALA A 62 -20.44 14.25 -32.50
N GLY A 63 -19.20 14.64 -32.80
CA GLY A 63 -18.85 15.85 -33.52
C GLY A 63 -17.43 16.36 -33.21
N GLU A 64 -16.92 17.25 -34.07
CA GLU A 64 -15.59 17.89 -33.94
C GLU A 64 -15.57 19.08 -32.95
N GLU A 65 -16.67 19.33 -32.25
CA GLU A 65 -16.79 20.47 -31.33
C GLU A 65 -15.91 20.28 -30.09
N GLU A 66 -15.29 21.37 -29.62
CA GLU A 66 -14.37 21.38 -28.47
C GLU A 66 -15.02 20.84 -27.18
N ASN A 67 -16.34 21.05 -27.01
CA ASN A 67 -17.12 20.50 -25.90
C ASN A 67 -17.36 18.99 -26.02
N ALA A 68 -17.44 18.46 -27.25
CA ALA A 68 -17.63 17.03 -27.49
C ALA A 68 -16.35 16.25 -27.14
N ASN A 69 -15.17 16.86 -27.32
CA ASN A 69 -13.88 16.28 -26.95
C ASN A 69 -13.75 16.02 -25.44
N LEU A 70 -14.28 16.92 -24.59
CA LEU A 70 -14.26 16.72 -23.13
C LEU A 70 -15.09 15.49 -22.72
N TYR A 71 -16.24 15.28 -23.36
CA TYR A 71 -17.06 14.10 -23.14
C TYR A 71 -16.35 12.83 -23.61
N GLY A 72 -15.74 12.85 -24.79
CA GLY A 72 -14.93 11.75 -25.31
C GLY A 72 -13.81 11.34 -24.35
N ASP A 73 -13.12 12.31 -23.74
CA ASP A 73 -12.07 12.06 -22.76
C ASP A 73 -12.57 11.37 -21.48
N LEU A 74 -13.72 11.80 -20.94
CA LEU A 74 -14.35 11.17 -19.78
C LEU A 74 -14.77 9.72 -20.09
N VAL A 75 -15.32 9.50 -21.29
CA VAL A 75 -15.70 8.16 -21.73
C VAL A 75 -14.47 7.27 -21.86
N VAL A 76 -13.39 7.76 -22.48
CA VAL A 76 -12.13 7.01 -22.60
C VAL A 76 -11.53 6.69 -21.24
N GLU A 77 -11.60 7.60 -20.25
CA GLU A 77 -11.14 7.30 -18.88
C GLU A 77 -11.95 6.15 -18.26
N SER A 78 -13.28 6.23 -18.31
CA SER A 78 -14.15 5.19 -17.75
C SER A 78 -13.97 3.84 -18.43
N LEU A 79 -13.83 3.84 -19.75
CA LEU A 79 -13.61 2.65 -20.56
C LEU A 79 -12.25 2.02 -20.23
N ALA A 80 -11.18 2.80 -20.15
CA ALA A 80 -9.86 2.31 -19.81
C ALA A 80 -9.82 1.66 -18.42
N ARG A 81 -10.52 2.25 -17.43
CA ARG A 81 -10.64 1.67 -16.08
C ARG A 81 -11.42 0.35 -16.10
N ALA A 82 -12.58 0.32 -16.76
CA ALA A 82 -13.39 -0.90 -16.87
C ALA A 82 -12.64 -2.05 -17.58
N LEU A 83 -11.90 -1.73 -18.64
CA LEU A 83 -11.07 -2.70 -19.35
C LEU A 83 -9.95 -3.24 -18.45
N ALA A 84 -9.23 -2.38 -17.73
CA ALA A 84 -8.18 -2.80 -16.82
C ALA A 84 -8.71 -3.65 -15.64
N GLU A 85 -9.89 -3.34 -15.12
CA GLU A 85 -10.56 -4.14 -14.09
C GLU A 85 -10.97 -5.52 -14.61
N GLY A 86 -11.45 -5.60 -15.85
CA GLY A 86 -11.83 -6.85 -16.53
C GLY A 86 -10.65 -7.70 -17.01
N GLY A 87 -9.40 -7.27 -16.80
CA GLY A 87 -8.19 -7.98 -17.22
C GLY A 87 -7.64 -7.57 -18.58
N GLY A 88 -8.29 -6.63 -19.28
CA GLY A 88 -7.76 -5.85 -20.40
C GLY A 88 -6.88 -6.63 -21.37
N MET A 89 -5.59 -6.31 -21.37
CA MET A 89 -4.57 -6.96 -22.20
C MET A 89 -3.68 -7.92 -21.39
N GLY A 90 -3.94 -8.09 -20.09
CA GLY A 90 -3.14 -8.92 -19.19
C GLY A 90 -1.81 -8.30 -18.77
N LEU A 91 -1.62 -6.99 -19.01
CA LEU A 91 -0.38 -6.29 -18.66
C LEU A 91 -0.24 -6.19 -17.13
N ALA A 92 -1.33 -5.84 -16.43
CA ALA A 92 -1.33 -5.76 -14.97
C ALA A 92 -0.89 -7.08 -14.33
N GLU A 93 -1.39 -8.19 -14.84
CA GLU A 93 -1.09 -9.52 -14.33
C GLU A 93 0.36 -9.94 -14.63
N THR A 94 0.88 -9.57 -15.81
CA THR A 94 2.29 -9.81 -16.16
C THR A 94 3.24 -9.01 -15.27
N LEU A 95 2.94 -7.73 -15.04
CA LEU A 95 3.69 -6.88 -14.13
C LEU A 95 3.62 -7.41 -12.70
N TYR A 96 2.44 -7.82 -12.24
CA TYR A 96 2.27 -8.41 -10.92
C TYR A 96 3.14 -9.66 -10.73
N ARG A 97 3.16 -10.57 -11.71
CA ARG A 97 4.04 -11.76 -11.66
C ARG A 97 5.52 -11.43 -11.61
N GLN A 98 5.94 -10.33 -12.26
CA GLN A 98 7.34 -9.90 -12.27
C GLN A 98 7.74 -9.16 -10.99
N LEU A 99 6.83 -8.37 -10.41
CA LEU A 99 7.12 -7.54 -9.23
C LEU A 99 6.81 -8.26 -7.91
N SER A 100 5.84 -9.17 -7.86
CA SER A 100 5.46 -9.87 -6.62
C SER A 100 6.62 -10.60 -5.93
N PRO A 101 7.62 -11.19 -6.63
CA PRO A 101 8.78 -11.79 -5.97
C PRO A 101 9.72 -10.78 -5.31
N THR A 102 9.64 -9.50 -5.68
CA THR A 102 10.45 -8.43 -5.09
C THR A 102 9.88 -7.87 -3.79
N LEU A 103 8.62 -8.20 -3.48
CA LEU A 103 8.03 -7.80 -2.20
C LEU A 103 8.79 -8.52 -1.07
N PRO A 104 9.20 -7.78 -0.03
CA PRO A 104 9.88 -8.39 1.10
C PRO A 104 8.97 -9.47 1.70
N ALA A 105 9.47 -10.70 1.73
CA ALA A 105 8.74 -11.85 2.25
C ALA A 105 8.28 -11.55 3.68
N ARG A 106 6.99 -11.27 3.84
CA ARG A 106 6.34 -11.09 5.13
C ARG A 106 6.48 -12.32 6.04
N ALA A 107 6.80 -13.48 5.45
CA ALA A 107 6.81 -14.79 6.08
C ALA A 107 7.84 -14.95 7.23
N GLU A 108 8.95 -14.20 7.25
CA GLU A 108 9.96 -14.37 8.31
C GLU A 108 9.78 -13.42 9.51
N ALA A 109 9.08 -12.30 9.32
CA ALA A 109 8.91 -11.29 10.37
C ALA A 109 7.69 -11.56 11.27
N ASP A 110 6.60 -12.12 10.73
CA ASP A 110 5.42 -12.46 11.52
C ASP A 110 5.64 -13.75 12.35
N ALA A 111 6.46 -14.70 11.88
CA ALA A 111 6.85 -15.89 12.66
C ALA A 111 7.76 -15.56 13.86
N ALA A 112 8.65 -14.56 13.72
CA ALA A 112 9.50 -14.10 14.80
C ALA A 112 8.72 -13.33 15.88
N ALA A 113 7.70 -12.56 15.50
CA ALA A 113 6.89 -11.78 16.44
C ALA A 113 5.96 -12.64 17.31
N ASP A 114 5.41 -13.74 16.77
CA ASP A 114 4.53 -14.65 17.50
C ASP A 114 5.29 -15.54 18.50
N SER A 115 6.57 -15.83 18.23
CA SER A 115 7.45 -16.55 19.16
C SER A 115 7.89 -15.71 20.38
N VAL A 116 7.90 -14.38 20.24
CA VAL A 116 8.29 -13.45 21.32
C VAL A 116 7.14 -13.21 22.31
N ASP A 117 5.88 -13.29 21.86
CA ASP A 117 4.71 -13.16 22.75
C ASP A 117 4.41 -14.45 23.53
N THR A 118 4.56 -15.62 22.91
CA THR A 118 4.37 -16.92 23.58
C THR A 118 5.46 -17.21 24.62
N SER A 119 6.69 -16.72 24.42
CA SER A 119 7.77 -16.88 25.42
C SER A 119 7.61 -15.97 26.66
N ARG A 120 6.83 -14.88 26.59
CA ARG A 120 6.53 -14.02 27.78
C ARG A 120 5.30 -14.46 28.55
N ARG A 121 4.42 -15.28 27.95
CA ARG A 121 3.15 -15.71 28.55
C ARG A 121 3.17 -17.14 29.13
N GLY A 122 4.32 -17.83 29.06
CA GLY A 122 4.45 -19.22 29.50
C GLY A 122 5.46 -19.44 30.62
N ASN A 123 5.17 -18.99 31.84
CA ASN A 123 5.70 -19.67 33.03
C ASN A 123 4.54 -20.00 33.98
N PRO A 124 3.92 -21.19 33.88
CA PRO A 124 3.03 -21.66 34.93
C PRO A 124 3.91 -22.10 36.10
N ALA A 125 4.10 -21.20 37.07
CA ALA A 125 4.79 -21.51 38.30
C ALA A 125 4.19 -22.79 38.91
N ALA A 126 5.08 -23.77 39.09
CA ALA A 126 4.81 -25.11 39.52
C ALA A 126 4.04 -25.17 40.86
N LYS A 127 3.19 -26.18 40.96
CA LYS A 127 2.38 -26.55 42.14
C LYS A 127 3.28 -26.68 43.40
N PRO A 128 2.88 -26.18 44.57
CA PRO A 128 3.52 -26.58 45.82
C PRO A 128 2.96 -27.95 46.27
N THR A 129 3.88 -28.88 46.48
CA THR A 129 3.66 -30.25 46.95
C THR A 129 3.07 -30.29 48.36
N VAL A 130 2.15 -31.22 48.59
CA VAL A 130 1.53 -31.58 49.88
C VAL A 130 2.41 -32.60 50.62
N GLU A 131 2.65 -32.42 51.93
CA GLU A 131 2.66 -33.43 53.03
C GLU A 131 3.38 -32.85 54.28
N THR A 132 2.71 -32.59 55.40
CA THR A 132 2.38 -33.48 56.56
C THR A 132 3.55 -33.71 57.54
N SER A 133 3.44 -33.15 58.76
CA SER A 133 3.59 -33.93 60.00
C SER A 133 3.19 -33.14 61.25
N ARG A 134 2.61 -33.90 62.19
CA ARG A 134 2.30 -33.60 63.59
C ARG A 134 3.57 -33.48 64.42
#